data_AF-I3XTM2-F1
#
_entry.id   AF-I3XTM2-F1
#
_cell.length_a   1.000
_cell.length_b   1.000
_cell.length_c   1.000
_cell.angle_alpha   90.00
_cell.angle_beta   90.00
_cell.angle_gamma   90.00
#
_symmetry.space_group_name_H-M   'P 1'
#
loop_
_entity.id
_entity.type
_entity.pdbx_description
1 polymer ?
#
loop_
_entity_poly.entity_id
_entity_poly.type
_entity_poly.pdbx_seq_one_letter_code
_entity_poly.pdbx_strand_id
1 'polypeptide(L)'
;MCSQVAYPCGKIVVKGSKQYINAVYASLHPDNTKPAPRMKISEVLEEDTYVIEICVSNNLLNAVRTLRSTIDELLGLLEVIDSIEAYSSMGSGFMESDTSMNSVN
;
A
#
# COMPACT_ATOMS: atom_id res chain seq x y z
N MET A 1 11.09 -33.41 -19.06
CA MET A 1 10.02 -32.41 -19.23
C MET A 1 9.81 -31.72 -17.88
N CYS A 2 10.26 -30.48 -17.71
CA CYS A 2 9.96 -29.72 -16.49
C CYS A 2 8.50 -29.29 -16.56
N SER A 3 7.64 -29.91 -15.74
CA SER A 3 6.27 -29.44 -15.54
C SER A 3 6.35 -28.01 -15.00
N GLN A 4 5.79 -27.05 -15.73
CA GLN A 4 5.57 -25.71 -15.20
C GLN A 4 4.55 -25.85 -14.09
N VAL A 5 5.03 -25.95 -12.84
CA VAL A 5 4.15 -25.89 -11.68
C VAL A 5 3.51 -24.51 -11.69
N ALA A 6 2.22 -24.46 -12.04
CA ALA A 6 1.44 -23.24 -11.95
C ALA A 6 1.37 -22.83 -10.47
N TYR A 7 1.98 -21.71 -10.12
CA TYR A 7 1.94 -21.17 -8.77
C TYR A 7 0.73 -20.25 -8.63
N PRO A 8 -0.06 -20.33 -7.54
CA PRO A 8 -1.12 -19.36 -7.30
C PRO A 8 -0.50 -17.98 -7.16
N CYS A 9 -1.06 -17.03 -7.90
CA CYS A 9 -0.69 -15.62 -7.86
C CYS A 9 -1.92 -14.76 -7.56
N GLY A 10 -1.70 -13.69 -6.79
CA GLY A 10 -2.67 -12.63 -6.56
C GLY A 10 -2.14 -11.32 -7.09
N LYS A 11 -3.05 -10.47 -7.59
CA LYS A 11 -2.71 -9.16 -8.14
C LYS A 11 -3.57 -8.09 -7.48
N ILE A 12 -2.92 -7.07 -6.92
CA ILE A 12 -3.54 -5.87 -6.37
C ILE A 12 -3.19 -4.70 -7.29
N VAL A 13 -4.19 -3.91 -7.63
CA VAL A 13 -4.04 -2.70 -8.46
C VAL A 13 -4.63 -1.54 -7.67
N VAL A 14 -3.77 -0.62 -7.26
CA VAL A 14 -4.14 0.61 -6.55
C VAL A 14 -4.08 1.76 -7.56
N LYS A 15 -5.13 2.58 -7.61
CA LYS A 15 -5.20 3.78 -8.45
C LYS A 15 -5.57 4.99 -7.62
N GLY A 16 -4.95 6.13 -7.90
CA GLY A 16 -5.21 7.35 -7.15
C GLY A 16 -4.39 8.54 -7.65
N SER A 17 -4.36 9.60 -6.84
CA SER A 17 -3.50 10.74 -7.13
C SER A 17 -2.03 10.32 -7.06
N LYS A 18 -1.15 11.02 -7.79
CA LYS A 18 0.30 10.78 -7.73
C LYS A 18 0.85 10.84 -6.31
N GLN A 19 0.35 11.76 -5.48
CA GLN A 19 0.75 11.88 -4.07
C GLN A 19 0.33 10.65 -3.27
N TYR A 20 -0.90 10.18 -3.44
CA TYR A 20 -1.42 8.98 -2.79
C TYR A 20 -0.64 7.73 -3.20
N ILE A 21 -0.43 7.51 -4.50
CA ILE A 21 0.32 6.35 -5.01
C ILE A 21 1.76 6.37 -4.51
N ASN A 22 2.42 7.53 -4.48
CA ASN A 22 3.76 7.65 -3.89
C ASN A 22 3.78 7.31 -2.40
N ALA A 23 2.75 7.69 -1.64
CA ALA A 23 2.63 7.34 -0.23
C ALA A 23 2.43 5.82 -0.05
N VAL A 24 1.52 5.22 -0.81
CA VAL A 24 1.28 3.77 -0.82
C VAL A 24 2.55 3.00 -1.18
N TYR A 25 3.24 3.42 -2.25
CA TYR A 25 4.49 2.79 -2.68
C TYR A 25 5.57 2.88 -1.60
N ALA A 26 5.77 4.06 -0.99
CA ALA A 26 6.74 4.24 0.07
C ALA A 26 6.45 3.37 1.31
N SER A 27 5.17 3.19 1.66
CA SER A 27 4.75 2.36 2.78
C SER A 27 4.88 0.86 2.51
N LEU A 28 4.62 0.42 1.27
CA LEU A 28 4.56 -1.00 0.91
C LEU A 28 5.84 -1.55 0.25
N HIS A 29 6.83 -0.70 -0.06
CA HIS A 29 8.02 -1.12 -0.80
C HIS A 29 8.71 -2.36 -0.18
N PRO A 30 9.12 -3.36 -0.96
CA PRO A 30 9.70 -4.62 -0.48
C PRO A 30 11.09 -4.44 0.13
N ASP A 31 11.75 -3.29 -0.06
CA ASP A 31 12.92 -2.95 0.77
C ASP A 31 12.56 -2.85 2.25
N ASN A 32 11.29 -2.61 2.58
CA ASN A 32 10.75 -2.65 3.92
C ASN A 32 10.25 -4.05 4.33
N THR A 33 10.08 -4.99 3.38
CA THR A 33 9.52 -6.33 3.64
C THR A 33 10.27 -7.41 2.84
N LYS A 34 11.10 -8.19 3.54
CA LYS A 34 11.71 -9.38 2.91
C LYS A 34 10.62 -10.40 2.58
N PRO A 35 10.47 -10.82 1.31
CA PRO A 35 9.50 -11.84 0.94
C PRO A 35 9.74 -13.13 1.72
N ALA A 36 8.66 -13.79 2.16
CA ALA A 36 8.76 -15.10 2.79
C ALA A 36 9.41 -16.12 1.82
N PRO A 37 10.06 -17.19 2.33
CA PRO A 37 10.61 -18.23 1.46
C PRO A 37 9.56 -18.75 0.49
N ARG A 38 9.96 -18.93 -0.78
CA ARG A 38 9.09 -19.40 -1.88
C ARG A 38 8.01 -18.40 -2.31
N MET A 39 8.04 -17.16 -1.82
CA MET A 39 7.22 -16.07 -2.32
C MET A 39 8.02 -15.23 -3.32
N LYS A 40 7.36 -14.81 -4.39
CA LYS A 40 7.88 -13.81 -5.33
C LYS A 40 6.91 -12.64 -5.35
N ILE A 41 7.42 -11.45 -5.14
CA ILE A 41 6.69 -10.19 -5.31
C ILE A 41 7.20 -9.54 -6.59
N SER A 42 6.32 -8.97 -7.39
CA SER A 42 6.66 -8.19 -8.58
C SER A 42 5.81 -6.92 -8.60
N GLU A 43 6.45 -5.80 -8.84
CA GLU A 43 5.84 -4.49 -8.63
C GLU A 43 6.05 -3.61 -9.85
N VAL A 44 5.04 -2.81 -10.17
CA VAL A 44 5.10 -1.79 -11.21
C VAL A 44 4.49 -0.52 -10.66
N LEU A 45 5.27 0.57 -10.71
CA LEU A 45 4.84 1.91 -10.34
C LEU A 45 4.72 2.76 -11.60
N GLU A 46 3.52 3.27 -11.85
CA GLU A 46 3.20 4.27 -12.86
C GLU A 46 2.71 5.56 -12.19
N GLU A 47 2.40 6.61 -12.96
CA GLU A 47 2.12 7.94 -12.40
C GLU A 47 0.90 7.99 -11.47
N ASP A 48 -0.14 7.22 -11.76
CA ASP A 48 -1.41 7.18 -11.02
C ASP A 48 -1.80 5.76 -10.56
N THR A 49 -0.90 4.80 -10.76
CA THR A 49 -1.19 3.38 -10.58
C THR A 49 -0.01 2.66 -9.93
N TYR A 50 -0.30 1.87 -8.90
CA TYR A 50 0.65 0.94 -8.29
C TYR A 50 0.12 -0.49 -8.37
N VAL A 51 0.91 -1.39 -8.95
CA VAL A 51 0.55 -2.79 -9.17
C VAL A 51 1.48 -3.68 -8.36
N ILE A 52 0.90 -4.58 -7.57
CA ILE A 52 1.61 -5.59 -6.78
C ILE A 52 1.11 -6.97 -7.21
N GLU A 53 2.03 -7.82 -7.67
CA GLU A 53 1.77 -9.23 -7.95
C GLU A 53 2.54 -10.11 -6.97
N ILE A 54 1.84 -11.03 -6.31
CA ILE A 54 2.40 -11.96 -5.33
C ILE A 54 2.15 -13.37 -5.81
N CYS A 55 3.21 -14.15 -6.02
CA CYS A 55 3.14 -15.56 -6.38
C CYS A 55 3.79 -16.42 -5.28
N VAL A 56 3.11 -17.51 -4.88
CA VAL A 56 3.60 -18.41 -3.81
C VAL A 56 3.86 -19.80 -4.36
N SER A 57 5.10 -20.26 -4.27
CA SER A 57 5.58 -21.53 -4.81
C SER A 57 5.67 -22.63 -3.74
N ASN A 58 4.52 -23.11 -3.26
CA ASN A 58 4.42 -24.18 -2.26
C ASN A 58 3.30 -25.19 -2.60
N ASN A 59 3.00 -26.16 -1.73
CA ASN A 59 1.79 -26.99 -1.84
C ASN A 59 0.56 -26.09 -2.04
N LEU A 60 -0.31 -26.43 -3.01
CA LEU A 60 -1.43 -25.59 -3.45
C LEU A 60 -2.26 -25.01 -2.28
N LEU A 61 -2.69 -25.83 -1.33
CA LEU A 61 -3.52 -25.36 -0.21
C LEU A 61 -2.78 -24.37 0.69
N ASN A 62 -1.51 -24.66 0.99
CA ASN A 62 -0.69 -23.76 1.81
C ASN A 62 -0.34 -22.48 1.03
N ALA A 63 -0.07 -22.59 -0.27
CA ALA A 63 0.24 -21.45 -1.12
C ALA A 63 -0.96 -20.49 -1.22
N VAL A 64 -2.18 -21.02 -1.38
CA VAL A 64 -3.42 -20.21 -1.37
C VAL A 64 -3.65 -19.57 0.00
N ARG A 65 -3.43 -20.29 1.10
CA ARG A 65 -3.55 -19.73 2.46
C ARG A 65 -2.56 -18.60 2.71
N THR A 66 -1.29 -18.80 2.35
CA THR A 66 -0.25 -17.76 2.44
C THR A 66 -0.63 -16.55 1.59
N LEU A 67 -1.04 -16.77 0.34
CA LEU A 67 -1.45 -15.68 -0.54
C LEU A 67 -2.62 -14.88 0.06
N ARG A 68 -3.63 -15.56 0.61
CA ARG A 68 -4.75 -14.90 1.29
C ARG A 68 -4.26 -14.02 2.45
N SER A 69 -3.46 -14.58 3.35
CA SER A 69 -2.92 -13.83 4.50
C SER A 69 -2.10 -12.62 4.06
N THR A 70 -1.26 -12.75 3.03
CA THR A 70 -0.48 -11.62 2.51
C THR A 70 -1.38 -10.54 1.90
N ILE A 71 -2.44 -10.92 1.20
CA ILE A 71 -3.42 -9.96 0.67
C ILE A 71 -4.16 -9.27 1.81
N ASP A 72 -4.61 -10.01 2.83
CA ASP A 72 -5.29 -9.47 4.01
C ASP A 72 -4.40 -8.42 4.73
N GLU A 73 -3.11 -8.70 4.88
CA GLU A 73 -2.13 -7.77 5.45
C GLU A 73 -1.97 -6.49 4.61
N LEU A 74 -1.86 -6.63 3.28
CA LEU A 74 -1.76 -5.47 2.38
C LEU A 74 -3.02 -4.61 2.41
N LEU A 75 -4.21 -5.21 2.48
CA LEU A 75 -5.46 -4.49 2.62
C LEU A 75 -5.50 -3.69 3.92
N GLY A 76 -5.08 -4.29 5.04
CA GLY A 76 -5.02 -3.57 6.32
C GLY A 76 -4.07 -2.37 6.29
N LEU A 77 -2.94 -2.47 5.58
CA LEU A 77 -2.03 -1.33 5.41
C LEU A 77 -2.64 -0.22 4.55
N LEU A 78 -3.36 -0.57 3.48
CA LEU A 78 -4.09 0.39 2.65
C LEU A 78 -5.18 1.12 3.45
N GLU A 79 -5.95 0.40 4.27
CA GLU A 79 -6.97 1.00 5.15
C GLU A 79 -6.37 2.02 6.13
N VAL A 80 -5.17 1.75 6.67
CA VAL A 80 -4.46 2.68 7.54
C VAL A 80 -4.07 3.94 6.74
N ILE A 81 -3.53 3.80 5.53
CA ILE A 81 -3.14 4.93 4.68
C ILE A 81 -4.35 5.80 4.35
N ASP A 82 -5.46 5.18 3.95
CA ASP A 82 -6.72 5.87 3.64
C ASP A 82 -7.24 6.67 4.85
N SER A 83 -7.13 6.09 6.05
CA SER A 83 -7.53 6.78 7.29
C SER A 83 -6.67 8.02 7.56
N ILE A 84 -5.35 7.93 7.36
CA ILE A 84 -4.41 9.04 7.58
C ILE A 84 -4.68 10.19 6.60
N GLU A 85 -4.96 9.88 5.33
CA GLU A 85 -5.28 10.88 4.32
C GLU A 85 -6.60 11.59 4.66
N ALA A 86 -7.63 10.84 5.07
CA ALA A 86 -8.90 11.41 5.51
C ALA A 86 -8.71 12.39 6.69
N TYR A 87 -7.92 12.02 7.71
CA TYR A 87 -7.59 12.92 8.81
C TYR A 87 -6.82 14.17 8.38
N SER A 88 -5.90 14.03 7.43
CA SER A 88 -5.10 15.16 6.91
C SER A 88 -5.97 16.17 6.15
N SER A 89 -7.01 15.71 5.47
CA SER A 89 -7.98 16.57 4.77
C SER A 89 -8.92 17.34 5.71
N MET A 90 -9.13 16.85 6.95
CA MET A 90 -9.99 17.48 7.95
C MET A 90 -9.25 18.50 8.84
N GLY A 91 -7.92 18.49 8.85
CA GLY A 91 -7.08 19.34 9.71
C GLY A 91 -6.76 20.74 9.20
N SER A 92 -7.12 21.09 7.95
CA SER A 92 -6.78 22.39 7.34
C SER A 92 -7.81 23.50 7.59
N GLY A 93 -8.82 23.26 8.43
CA GLY A 93 -9.96 24.16 8.63
C GLY A 93 -10.07 24.85 10.00
N PHE A 94 -8.97 25.11 10.74
CA PHE A 94 -9.08 25.75 12.06
C PHE A 94 -8.09 26.91 12.32
N MET A 95 -8.67 28.12 12.25
CA MET A 95 -8.32 29.42 12.84
C MET A 95 -7.08 30.20 12.37
N GLU A 96 -7.31 31.08 11.38
CA GLU A 96 -6.72 32.42 11.41
C GLU A 96 -7.23 33.15 12.68
N SER A 97 -6.35 33.32 13.66
CA SER A 97 -6.60 34.27 14.76
C SER A 97 -5.96 35.59 14.39
N ASP A 98 -6.75 36.49 13.81
CA ASP A 98 -6.44 37.92 13.72
C ASP A 98 -6.14 38.44 15.14
N THR A 99 -4.87 38.63 15.47
CA THR A 99 -4.49 39.42 16.64
C THR A 99 -4.05 40.78 16.14
N SER A 100 -5.03 41.68 15.98
CA SER A 100 -4.76 43.11 15.85
C SER A 100 -4.16 43.62 17.16
N MET A 101 -2.85 43.86 17.19
CA MET A 101 -2.24 44.63 18.27
C MET A 101 -2.64 46.10 18.07
N ASN A 102 -3.64 46.54 18.84
CA ASN A 102 -3.90 47.96 19.03
C ASN A 102 -2.68 48.61 19.71
N SER A 103 -2.15 49.62 19.03
CA SER A 103 -1.23 50.62 19.55
C SER A 103 -1.81 51.24 20.82
N VAL A 104 -1.06 51.24 21.91
CA VAL A 104 -1.31 52.12 23.05
C VAL A 104 -0.07 52.98 23.23
N ASN A 105 -0.29 54.29 23.18
CA ASN A 105 0.67 55.38 23.35
C ASN A 105 1.57 55.22 24.57
#